data_AF-A0A7X5DSS8-F1
#
_entry.id   AF-A0A7X5DSS8-F1
#
_cell.length_a   1.000
_cell.length_b   1.000
_cell.length_c   1.000
_cell.angle_alpha   90.00
_cell.angle_beta   90.00
_cell.angle_gamma   90.00
#
_symmetry.space_group_name_H-M   'P 1'
#
loop_
_entity.id
_entity.type
_entity.pdbx_description
1 polymer ?
#
loop_
_entity_poly.entity_id
_entity_poly.type
_entity_poly.pdbx_seq_one_letter_code
_entity_poly.pdbx_strand_id
1 'polypeptide(L)'
;MMELGAELDEKFAGLVKNCMVSGSIDQGLYVKYDVKRGLRDSDGRGVLTGLTEVSDVVAMEEDGAGVRTPIDGKLYFQGYDVEKMINGNKKKRFLFEEATYLLLFGELPGAEELESFIKILGSLRELSGHFVRDVIMKSPPENLMNALQKCIVLLYSYDENPDDVSVPNVLRQSLQLIAKMPMMAVYSYYAYRHFQLNKTLVVRPPKKELSTAENILYMLRKDRQYTELEACVLDIALVLHAEHGGGNNSTFTNHVVTSSGTDTYSAVAASMASLKGPKHGGANLKVMQMFADLKANCADYADEGKLTEYLQKILDREAFDRAGLIYGMGHAVYTNSDPREVMLKKYAYRLAQEKGMEEEFRLYDTVERIAAKLIAQKRHLFKPICANVDFYSGLVYTMLDIPMELFTPIFAIARISGWSAHRLEELVNRGKIIRPAYKYVGVHKDYHEISER
;
A
#
# COMPACT_ATOMS: atom_id res chain seq x y z
N MET A 1 13.26 8.11 -28.79
CA MET A 1 12.62 6.80 -28.62
C MET A 1 12.60 6.12 -29.97
N MET A 2 12.97 4.84 -30.04
CA MET A 2 12.96 4.07 -31.28
C MET A 2 11.54 3.52 -31.50
N GLU A 3 10.74 4.19 -32.33
CA GLU A 3 9.50 3.59 -32.84
C GLU A 3 9.83 2.63 -33.98
N LEU A 4 9.09 1.53 -34.06
CA LEU A 4 9.18 0.59 -35.17
C LEU A 4 8.60 1.24 -36.44
N GLY A 5 9.13 0.91 -37.61
CA GLY A 5 8.52 1.31 -38.88
C GLY A 5 7.27 0.49 -39.18
N ALA A 6 6.38 1.00 -40.05
CA ALA A 6 5.08 0.40 -40.33
C ALA A 6 5.10 -1.08 -40.76
N GLU A 7 6.13 -1.53 -41.49
CA GLU A 7 6.28 -2.96 -41.85
C GLU A 7 6.61 -3.84 -40.64
N LEU A 8 7.38 -3.31 -39.69
CA LEU A 8 7.72 -3.99 -38.46
C LEU A 8 6.55 -3.98 -37.47
N ASP A 9 5.65 -3.00 -37.54
CA ASP A 9 4.44 -2.96 -36.72
C ASP A 9 3.48 -4.10 -37.05
N GLU A 10 3.30 -4.44 -38.33
CA GLU A 10 2.46 -5.59 -38.70
C GLU A 10 3.07 -6.91 -38.23
N LYS A 11 4.39 -7.07 -38.40
CA LYS A 11 5.12 -8.23 -37.87
C LYS A 11 5.02 -8.30 -36.35
N PHE A 12 5.12 -7.15 -35.67
CA PHE A 12 4.95 -7.05 -34.23
C PHE A 12 3.53 -7.44 -33.78
N ALA A 13 2.49 -7.03 -34.52
CA ALA A 13 1.11 -7.47 -34.26
C ALA A 13 0.95 -9.00 -34.37
N GLY A 14 1.63 -9.62 -35.35
CA GLY A 14 1.74 -11.08 -35.44
C GLY A 14 2.40 -11.71 -34.21
N LEU A 15 3.50 -11.11 -33.71
CA LEU A 15 4.15 -11.55 -32.47
C LEU A 15 3.23 -11.41 -31.26
N VAL A 16 2.46 -10.33 -31.15
CA VAL A 16 1.47 -10.13 -30.08
C VAL A 16 0.41 -11.23 -30.12
N LYS A 17 -0.13 -11.55 -31.30
CA LYS A 17 -1.09 -12.66 -31.45
C LYS A 17 -0.49 -13.99 -30.99
N ASN A 18 0.77 -14.25 -31.35
CA ASN A 18 1.48 -15.44 -30.90
C ASN A 18 1.65 -15.47 -29.38
N CYS A 19 1.96 -14.34 -28.73
CA CYS A 19 2.02 -14.24 -27.27
C CYS A 19 0.66 -14.46 -26.59
N MET A 20 -0.45 -14.08 -27.23
CA MET A 20 -1.79 -14.26 -26.66
C MET A 20 -2.25 -15.72 -26.70
N VAL A 21 -1.78 -16.51 -27.68
CA VAL A 21 -2.05 -17.95 -27.77
C VAL A 21 -1.05 -18.74 -26.93
N SER A 22 0.24 -18.42 -27.05
CA SER A 22 1.33 -19.07 -26.34
C SER A 22 1.27 -18.79 -24.84
N GLY A 23 1.30 -19.84 -24.01
CA GLY A 23 1.26 -19.70 -22.55
C GLY A 23 -0.12 -19.43 -21.97
N SER A 24 -1.18 -19.43 -22.78
CA SER A 24 -2.55 -19.53 -22.27
C SER A 24 -2.74 -20.89 -21.58
N ILE A 25 -3.13 -20.86 -20.31
CA ILE A 25 -3.35 -22.07 -19.51
C ILE A 25 -4.85 -22.28 -19.37
N ASP A 26 -5.32 -23.47 -19.75
CA ASP A 26 -6.68 -23.91 -19.47
C ASP A 26 -6.94 -23.83 -17.96
N GLN A 27 -7.98 -23.07 -17.60
CA GLN A 27 -8.33 -22.81 -16.21
C GLN A 27 -8.75 -24.09 -15.46
N GLY A 28 -9.23 -25.12 -16.18
CA GLY A 28 -9.53 -26.42 -15.60
C GLY A 28 -8.30 -27.14 -15.03
N LEU A 29 -7.10 -26.81 -15.51
CA LEU A 29 -5.86 -27.43 -15.06
C LEU A 29 -5.50 -27.04 -13.62
N TYR A 30 -5.94 -25.87 -13.13
CA TYR A 30 -5.74 -25.49 -11.73
C TYR A 30 -6.49 -26.43 -10.79
N VAL A 31 -7.72 -26.82 -11.15
CA VAL A 31 -8.50 -27.80 -10.39
C VAL A 31 -7.89 -29.20 -10.52
N LYS A 32 -7.54 -29.61 -11.76
CA LYS A 32 -6.98 -30.93 -12.05
C LYS A 32 -5.69 -31.24 -11.25
N TYR A 33 -4.83 -30.23 -11.08
CA TYR A 33 -3.53 -30.40 -10.41
C TYR A 33 -3.47 -29.77 -9.01
N ASP A 34 -4.63 -29.39 -8.45
CA ASP A 34 -4.75 -28.71 -7.15
C ASP A 34 -3.83 -27.47 -6.99
N VAL A 35 -3.64 -26.71 -8.06
CA VAL A 35 -2.81 -25.50 -8.05
C VAL A 35 -3.60 -24.35 -7.44
N LYS A 36 -3.17 -23.90 -6.27
CA LYS A 36 -3.77 -22.80 -5.50
C LYS A 36 -3.51 -21.44 -6.16
N ARG A 37 -4.35 -21.06 -7.11
CA ARG A 37 -4.19 -19.82 -7.89
C ARG A 37 -4.18 -18.60 -6.98
N GLY A 38 -3.13 -17.78 -7.09
CA GLY A 38 -2.95 -16.61 -6.23
C GLY A 38 -2.70 -16.96 -4.76
N LEU A 39 -2.22 -18.18 -4.48
CA LEU A 39 -2.06 -18.73 -3.13
C LEU A 39 -3.37 -18.74 -2.35
N ARG A 40 -4.45 -19.14 -3.03
CA ARG A 40 -5.77 -19.34 -2.41
C ARG A 40 -6.38 -20.69 -2.80
N ASP A 41 -7.15 -21.27 -1.90
CA ASP A 41 -7.97 -22.44 -2.18
C ASP A 41 -9.27 -22.09 -2.92
N SER A 42 -10.09 -23.10 -3.23
CA SER A 42 -11.36 -22.96 -3.95
C SER A 42 -12.38 -22.11 -3.21
N ASP A 43 -12.28 -22.04 -1.88
CA ASP A 43 -13.15 -21.24 -1.02
C ASP A 43 -12.60 -19.81 -0.84
N GLY A 44 -11.47 -19.50 -1.48
CA GLY A 44 -10.79 -18.21 -1.43
C GLY A 44 -9.92 -18.02 -0.19
N ARG A 45 -9.68 -19.06 0.63
CA ARG A 45 -8.81 -18.99 1.81
C ARG A 45 -7.36 -18.91 1.36
N GLY A 46 -6.57 -18.07 2.05
CA GLY A 46 -5.13 -17.97 1.79
C GLY A 46 -4.40 -19.27 2.14
N VAL A 47 -3.43 -19.65 1.31
CA VAL A 47 -2.51 -20.74 1.61
C VAL A 47 -1.53 -20.26 2.68
N LEU A 48 -1.38 -21.04 3.76
CA LEU A 48 -0.35 -20.81 4.75
C LEU A 48 1.02 -21.07 4.12
N THR A 49 1.84 -20.03 4.02
CA THR A 49 3.17 -20.08 3.36
C THR A 49 4.32 -19.72 4.29
N GLY A 50 4.04 -19.21 5.49
CA GLY A 50 5.03 -18.82 6.48
C GLY A 50 4.38 -18.59 7.85
N LEU A 51 5.22 -18.37 8.86
CA LEU A 51 4.85 -17.97 10.21
C LEU A 51 5.36 -16.54 10.45
N THR A 52 4.64 -15.76 11.24
CA THR A 52 5.08 -14.42 11.63
C THR A 52 4.52 -14.03 12.98
N GLU A 53 5.29 -13.28 13.76
CA GLU A 53 4.88 -12.63 15.01
C GLU A 53 4.53 -11.15 14.78
N VAL A 54 4.98 -10.55 13.67
CA VAL A 54 4.89 -9.10 13.40
C VAL A 54 3.45 -8.59 13.38
N SER A 55 2.53 -9.26 12.70
CA SER A 55 1.15 -8.81 12.57
C SER A 55 0.18 -9.95 12.25
N ASP A 56 -1.02 -9.86 12.84
CA ASP A 56 -2.14 -10.77 12.59
C ASP A 56 -3.40 -10.01 12.15
N VAL A 57 -4.16 -10.64 11.26
CA VAL A 57 -5.38 -10.11 10.63
C VAL A 57 -6.49 -11.12 10.83
N VAL A 58 -7.38 -10.85 11.78
CA VAL A 58 -8.44 -11.77 12.18
C VAL A 58 -9.78 -11.29 11.63
N ALA A 59 -10.48 -12.17 10.91
CA ALA A 59 -11.80 -11.88 10.33
C ALA A 59 -12.83 -13.01 10.55
N MET A 60 -12.39 -14.11 11.15
CA MET A 60 -13.18 -15.32 11.39
C MET A 60 -12.83 -15.85 12.77
N GLU A 61 -13.82 -16.30 13.52
CA GLU A 61 -13.65 -17.09 14.74
C GLU A 61 -13.91 -18.56 14.42
N GLU A 62 -13.24 -19.48 15.11
CA GLU A 62 -13.45 -20.92 14.97
C GLU A 62 -13.98 -21.47 16.30
N ASP A 63 -15.09 -22.20 16.26
CA ASP A 63 -15.63 -22.85 17.45
C ASP A 63 -14.88 -24.16 17.79
N GLY A 64 -15.19 -24.74 18.95
CA GLY A 64 -14.58 -26.01 19.39
C GLY A 64 -14.90 -27.22 18.50
N ALA A 65 -15.78 -27.07 17.50
CA ALA A 65 -16.11 -28.09 16.51
C ALA A 65 -15.44 -27.80 15.13
N GLY A 66 -14.62 -26.75 15.02
CA GLY A 66 -13.93 -26.37 13.78
C GLY A 66 -14.78 -25.57 12.80
N VAL A 67 -15.98 -25.12 13.20
CA VAL A 67 -16.84 -24.29 12.36
C VAL A 67 -16.38 -22.84 12.46
N ARG A 68 -16.13 -22.22 11.30
CA ARG A 68 -15.67 -20.83 11.22
C ARG A 68 -16.81 -19.88 10.93
N THR A 69 -16.94 -18.84 11.75
CA THR A 69 -17.96 -17.79 11.60
C THR A 69 -17.30 -16.43 11.36
N PRO A 70 -17.82 -15.60 10.43
CA PRO A 70 -17.31 -14.24 10.23
C PRO A 70 -17.54 -13.37 11.46
N ILE A 71 -16.48 -12.67 11.88
CA ILE A 71 -16.53 -11.65 12.94
C ILE A 71 -16.15 -10.28 12.40
N ASP A 72 -16.37 -9.24 13.20
CA ASP A 72 -15.77 -7.94 12.95
C ASP A 72 -14.25 -8.06 12.90
N GLY A 73 -13.64 -7.41 11.92
CA GLY A 73 -12.24 -7.54 11.65
C GLY A 73 -11.40 -7.00 12.81
N LYS A 74 -10.29 -7.66 13.10
CA LYS A 74 -9.30 -7.20 14.07
C LYS A 74 -7.93 -7.16 13.41
N LEU A 75 -7.14 -6.18 13.78
CA LEU A 75 -5.76 -6.01 13.35
C LEU A 75 -4.87 -5.98 14.59
N TYR A 76 -3.85 -6.83 14.58
CA TYR A 76 -2.89 -6.91 15.67
C TYR A 76 -1.48 -6.65 15.15
N PHE A 77 -0.70 -5.89 15.92
CA PHE A 77 0.75 -5.78 15.78
C PHE A 77 1.38 -6.44 17.00
N GLN A 78 2.18 -7.48 16.81
CA GLN A 78 2.80 -8.24 17.91
C GLN A 78 1.81 -8.63 19.01
N GLY A 79 0.59 -9.03 18.63
CA GLY A 79 -0.50 -9.38 19.56
C GLY A 79 -1.26 -8.21 20.18
N TYR A 80 -0.83 -6.96 20.00
CA TYR A 80 -1.54 -5.77 20.48
C TYR A 80 -2.60 -5.32 19.48
N ASP A 81 -3.82 -5.13 19.98
CA ASP A 81 -4.96 -4.65 19.20
C ASP A 81 -4.72 -3.19 18.75
N VAL A 82 -4.61 -2.98 17.44
CA VAL A 82 -4.29 -1.68 16.85
C VAL A 82 -5.39 -0.64 17.13
N GLU A 83 -6.66 -1.04 17.17
CA GLU A 83 -7.75 -0.13 17.53
C GLU A 83 -7.58 0.36 18.97
N LYS A 84 -7.25 -0.55 19.89
CA LYS A 84 -7.01 -0.18 21.30
C LYS A 84 -5.77 0.70 21.45
N MET A 85 -4.70 0.44 20.69
CA MET A 85 -3.49 1.26 20.67
C MET A 85 -3.82 2.70 20.24
N ILE A 86 -4.55 2.88 19.14
CA ILE A 86 -4.97 4.21 18.65
C ILE A 86 -5.92 4.90 19.66
N ASN A 87 -6.89 4.17 20.21
CA ASN A 87 -7.85 4.73 21.16
C ASN A 87 -7.27 5.00 22.55
N GLY A 88 -6.23 4.28 22.96
CA GLY A 88 -5.48 4.53 24.19
C GLY A 88 -4.61 5.79 24.08
N ASN A 89 -4.24 6.17 22.85
CA ASN A 89 -3.29 7.23 22.58
C ASN A 89 -3.93 8.50 21.98
N LYS A 90 -5.01 9.00 22.59
CA LYS A 90 -5.82 10.14 22.07
C LYS A 90 -5.12 11.51 22.02
N LYS A 91 -3.89 11.62 22.52
CA LYS A 91 -3.18 12.90 22.68
C LYS A 91 -1.66 12.87 22.43
N LYS A 92 -1.03 11.73 22.12
CA LYS A 92 0.42 11.75 21.87
C LYS A 92 0.70 11.90 20.38
N ARG A 93 1.60 12.84 20.09
CA ARG A 93 2.45 12.82 18.90
C ARG A 93 3.27 11.51 18.92
N PHE A 94 3.69 11.06 17.74
CA PHE A 94 4.58 9.90 17.56
C PHE A 94 3.91 8.52 17.67
N LEU A 95 2.62 8.41 17.29
CA LEU A 95 1.93 7.12 17.29
C LEU A 95 2.48 6.18 16.22
N PHE A 96 2.85 6.70 15.05
CA PHE A 96 3.52 5.90 14.03
C PHE A 96 4.88 5.40 14.52
N GLU A 97 5.69 6.25 15.16
CA GLU A 97 6.97 5.83 15.72
C GLU A 97 6.81 4.78 16.84
N GLU A 98 5.80 4.90 17.71
CA GLU A 98 5.47 3.89 18.73
C GLU A 98 5.06 2.55 18.07
N ALA A 99 4.23 2.60 17.03
CA ALA A 99 3.85 1.40 16.25
C ALA A 99 5.04 0.78 15.51
N THR A 100 5.93 1.59 14.95
CA THR A 100 7.17 1.12 14.32
C THR A 100 8.09 0.44 15.34
N TYR A 101 8.23 1.00 16.54
CA TYR A 101 8.99 0.38 17.62
C TYR A 101 8.42 -1.02 17.93
N LEU A 102 7.10 -1.09 18.15
CA LEU A 102 6.41 -2.35 18.42
C LEU A 102 6.69 -3.39 17.33
N LEU A 103 6.49 -3.03 16.06
CA LEU A 103 6.70 -3.94 14.93
C LEU A 103 8.14 -4.49 14.88
N LEU A 104 9.14 -3.64 15.14
CA LEU A 104 10.55 -4.01 15.05
C LEU A 104 11.06 -4.80 16.27
N PHE A 105 10.52 -4.54 17.46
CA PHE A 105 11.10 -5.02 18.72
C PHE A 105 10.20 -5.94 19.54
N GLY A 106 8.95 -6.17 19.11
CA GLY A 106 8.05 -7.15 19.72
C GLY A 106 7.21 -6.64 20.89
N GLU A 107 7.61 -5.53 21.51
CA GLU A 107 6.95 -4.98 22.70
C GLU A 107 6.74 -3.48 22.60
N LEU A 108 5.73 -2.96 23.30
CA LEU A 108 5.49 -1.52 23.38
C LEU A 108 6.61 -0.83 24.20
N PRO A 109 7.13 0.32 23.74
CA PRO A 109 8.20 1.01 24.44
C PRO A 109 7.72 1.67 25.73
N GLY A 110 8.58 1.65 26.76
CA GLY A 110 8.49 2.58 27.88
C GLY A 110 8.75 4.04 27.45
N ALA A 111 8.51 5.00 28.34
CA ALA A 111 8.65 6.42 28.02
C ALA A 111 10.08 6.80 27.58
N GLU A 112 11.10 6.30 28.27
CA GLU A 112 12.52 6.58 27.96
C GLU A 112 12.97 5.91 26.66
N GLU A 113 12.48 4.70 26.39
CA GLU A 113 12.76 3.95 25.16
C GLU A 113 12.15 4.65 23.95
N LEU A 114 10.89 5.10 24.06
CA LEU A 114 10.21 5.84 23.01
C LEU A 114 10.90 7.17 22.73
N GLU A 115 11.28 7.92 23.78
CA GLU A 115 12.01 9.18 23.61
C GLU A 115 13.36 8.96 22.90
N SER A 116 14.09 7.93 23.30
CA SER A 116 15.36 7.54 22.68
C SER A 116 15.17 7.15 21.22
N PHE A 117 14.14 6.36 20.93
CA PHE A 117 13.80 5.92 19.58
C PHE A 117 13.43 7.10 18.66
N ILE A 118 12.63 8.05 19.15
CA ILE A 118 12.29 9.27 18.43
C ILE A 118 13.54 10.09 18.12
N LYS A 119 14.45 10.27 19.10
CA LYS A 119 15.73 10.98 18.89
C LYS A 119 16.60 10.29 17.84
N ILE A 120 16.68 8.97 17.87
CA ILE A 120 17.40 8.17 16.86
C ILE A 120 16.78 8.42 15.49
N LEU A 121 15.49 8.19 15.31
CA LEU A 121 14.82 8.42 14.02
C LEU A 121 14.98 9.87 13.55
N GLY A 122 14.78 10.85 14.43
CA GLY A 122 15.00 12.27 14.15
C GLY A 122 16.41 12.57 13.63
N SER A 123 17.43 11.92 14.19
CA SER A 123 18.81 12.07 13.73
C SER A 123 19.08 11.47 12.34
N LEU A 124 18.29 10.47 11.94
CA LEU A 124 18.46 9.75 10.66
C LEU A 124 17.67 10.36 9.49
N ARG A 125 16.84 11.39 9.71
CA ARG A 125 15.98 12.01 8.68
C ARG A 125 16.74 12.80 7.61
N GLU A 126 18.02 13.11 7.86
CA GLU A 126 18.80 13.94 6.96
C GLU A 126 19.18 13.17 5.68
N LEU A 127 18.90 13.78 4.53
CA LEU A 127 19.40 13.37 3.22
C LEU A 127 20.55 14.30 2.84
N SER A 128 21.69 13.73 2.44
CA SER A 128 22.83 14.54 2.02
C SER A 128 22.47 15.41 0.81
N GLY A 129 23.03 16.63 0.75
CA GLY A 129 22.79 17.53 -0.39
C GLY A 129 23.19 16.90 -1.73
N HIS A 130 24.23 16.06 -1.72
CA HIS A 130 24.64 15.25 -2.88
C HIS A 130 23.53 14.29 -3.33
N PHE A 131 22.95 13.53 -2.40
CA PHE A 131 21.86 12.61 -2.73
C PHE A 131 20.65 13.36 -3.29
N VAL A 132 20.25 14.47 -2.68
CA VAL A 132 19.11 15.27 -3.18
C VAL A 132 19.38 15.77 -4.61
N ARG A 133 20.56 16.31 -4.88
CA ARG A 133 20.93 16.82 -6.21
C ARG A 133 21.04 15.71 -7.24
N ASP A 134 21.80 14.66 -6.93
CA ASP A 134 22.24 13.67 -7.91
C ASP A 134 21.22 12.57 -8.15
N VAL A 135 20.35 12.29 -7.18
CA VAL A 135 19.34 11.24 -7.25
C VAL A 135 17.94 11.81 -7.41
N ILE A 136 17.50 12.69 -6.50
CA ILE A 136 16.11 13.16 -6.48
C ILE A 136 15.85 14.14 -7.64
N MET A 137 16.70 15.16 -7.78
CA MET A 137 16.50 16.22 -8.78
C MET A 137 16.91 15.83 -10.19
N LYS A 138 17.79 14.83 -10.35
CA LYS A 138 18.25 14.39 -11.67
C LYS A 138 17.20 13.49 -12.33
N SER A 139 16.66 13.94 -13.46
CA SER A 139 15.65 13.23 -14.26
C SER A 139 14.51 12.66 -13.39
N PRO A 140 13.71 13.52 -12.72
CA PRO A 140 12.62 13.05 -11.88
C PRO A 140 11.50 12.46 -12.76
N PRO A 141 11.09 11.20 -12.52
CA PRO A 141 9.98 10.61 -13.26
C PRO A 141 8.66 11.26 -12.83
N GLU A 142 7.65 11.19 -13.71
CA GLU A 142 6.29 11.65 -13.37
C GLU A 142 5.64 10.79 -12.27
N ASN A 143 5.89 9.49 -12.30
CA ASN A 143 5.37 8.57 -11.30
C ASN A 143 6.22 8.61 -10.02
N LEU A 144 5.67 9.12 -8.92
CA LEU A 144 6.40 9.26 -7.65
C LEU A 144 6.79 7.92 -6.99
N MET A 145 6.08 6.82 -7.27
CA MET A 145 6.51 5.50 -6.80
C MET A 145 7.80 5.06 -7.51
N ASN A 146 7.95 5.38 -8.80
CA ASN A 146 9.24 5.19 -9.50
C ASN A 146 10.33 6.09 -8.93
N ALA A 147 9.99 7.34 -8.55
CA ALA A 147 10.95 8.24 -7.92
C ALA A 147 11.46 7.67 -6.59
N LEU A 148 10.55 7.17 -5.75
CA LEU A 148 10.91 6.50 -4.49
C LEU A 148 11.74 5.24 -4.71
N GLN A 149 11.33 4.37 -5.65
CA GLN A 149 12.08 3.16 -5.97
C GLN A 149 13.51 3.49 -6.46
N LYS A 150 13.66 4.53 -7.29
CA LYS A 150 14.97 5.06 -7.71
C LYS A 150 15.81 5.49 -6.51
N CYS A 151 15.21 6.23 -5.57
CA CYS A 151 15.91 6.69 -4.37
C CYS A 151 16.37 5.51 -3.51
N ILE A 152 15.50 4.52 -3.26
CA ILE A 152 15.81 3.35 -2.43
C ILE A 152 16.98 2.57 -3.03
N VAL A 153 16.92 2.22 -4.32
CA VAL A 153 18.00 1.45 -4.96
C VAL A 153 19.30 2.22 -4.95
N LEU A 154 19.27 3.54 -5.18
CA LEU A 154 20.50 4.33 -5.22
C LEU A 154 21.09 4.63 -3.85
N LEU A 155 20.33 4.51 -2.74
CA LEU A 155 20.91 4.59 -1.40
C LEU A 155 21.98 3.51 -1.16
N TYR A 156 21.93 2.39 -1.88
CA TYR A 156 22.97 1.36 -1.91
C TYR A 156 24.37 1.97 -2.14
N SER A 157 24.49 2.91 -3.09
CA SER A 157 25.78 3.54 -3.42
C SER A 157 26.26 4.58 -2.40
N TYR A 158 25.44 4.91 -1.40
CA TYR A 158 25.74 5.88 -0.34
C TYR A 158 25.86 5.22 1.04
N ASP A 159 25.75 3.89 1.10
CA ASP A 159 25.95 3.11 2.31
C ASP A 159 27.37 2.54 2.35
N GLU A 160 27.99 2.53 3.53
CA GLU A 160 29.32 1.98 3.74
C GLU A 160 29.34 0.45 3.71
N ASN A 161 28.25 -0.18 4.16
CA ASN A 161 28.12 -1.64 4.22
C ASN A 161 26.78 -2.10 3.61
N PRO A 162 26.56 -1.90 2.30
CA PRO A 162 25.26 -2.12 1.68
C PRO A 162 24.85 -3.60 1.63
N ASP A 163 25.80 -4.51 1.37
CA ASP A 163 25.56 -5.95 1.24
C ASP A 163 25.59 -6.72 2.57
N ASP A 164 25.96 -6.07 3.69
CA ASP A 164 26.02 -6.75 4.99
C ASP A 164 24.60 -7.02 5.52
N VAL A 165 24.22 -8.29 5.53
CA VAL A 165 22.92 -8.77 6.01
C VAL A 165 22.92 -9.13 7.50
N SER A 166 23.96 -8.76 8.26
CA SER A 166 23.97 -8.90 9.71
C SER A 166 22.81 -8.12 10.34
N VAL A 167 22.17 -8.70 11.35
CA VAL A 167 21.01 -8.09 12.03
C VAL A 167 21.27 -6.64 12.49
N PRO A 168 22.43 -6.30 13.10
CA PRO A 168 22.72 -4.91 13.47
C PRO A 168 22.77 -3.96 12.27
N ASN A 169 23.36 -4.39 11.14
CA ASN A 169 23.45 -3.55 9.96
C ASN A 169 22.09 -3.38 9.27
N VAL A 170 21.31 -4.46 9.15
CA VAL A 170 19.96 -4.43 8.57
C VAL A 170 19.02 -3.57 9.42
N LEU A 171 19.14 -3.59 10.75
CA LEU A 171 18.39 -2.70 11.63
C LEU A 171 18.78 -1.23 11.36
N ARG A 172 20.08 -0.91 11.29
CA ARG A 172 20.56 0.44 10.94
C ARG A 172 19.99 0.91 9.60
N GLN A 173 20.07 0.08 8.56
CA GLN A 173 19.55 0.38 7.22
C GLN A 173 18.02 0.58 7.24
N SER A 174 17.31 -0.26 7.98
CA SER A 174 15.86 -0.17 8.15
C SER A 174 15.44 1.13 8.81
N LEU A 175 16.06 1.49 9.94
CA LEU A 175 15.79 2.76 10.63
C LEU A 175 16.09 3.97 9.75
N GLN A 176 17.18 3.91 8.96
CA GLN A 176 17.48 4.97 7.98
C GLN A 176 16.42 5.06 6.89
N LEU A 177 15.93 3.95 6.35
CA LEU A 177 14.89 3.95 5.33
C LEU A 177 13.58 4.50 5.88
N ILE A 178 13.12 4.00 7.04
CA ILE A 178 11.94 4.52 7.76
C ILE A 178 12.08 6.04 7.95
N ALA A 179 13.23 6.49 8.45
CA ALA A 179 13.43 7.90 8.75
C ALA A 179 13.59 8.78 7.51
N LYS A 180 14.09 8.28 6.36
CA LYS A 180 14.37 9.07 5.15
C LYS A 180 13.24 9.06 4.11
N MET A 181 12.36 8.06 4.14
CA MET A 181 11.30 7.88 3.14
C MET A 181 10.34 9.07 3.00
N PRO A 182 9.92 9.75 4.08
CA PRO A 182 9.11 10.96 3.99
C PRO A 182 9.77 12.07 3.15
N MET A 183 11.06 12.33 3.37
CA MET A 183 11.83 13.36 2.67
C MET A 183 12.02 12.97 1.21
N MET A 184 12.34 11.70 0.94
CA MET A 184 12.44 11.19 -0.43
C MET A 184 11.14 11.43 -1.20
N ALA A 185 9.98 11.18 -0.59
CA ALA A 185 8.69 11.39 -1.23
C ALA A 185 8.40 12.89 -1.47
N VAL A 186 8.53 13.72 -0.44
CA VAL A 186 8.23 15.15 -0.53
C VAL A 186 9.17 15.87 -1.50
N TYR A 187 10.47 15.59 -1.44
CA TYR A 187 11.44 16.19 -2.36
C TYR A 187 11.24 15.69 -3.80
N SER A 188 10.88 14.41 -4.00
CA SER A 188 10.54 13.89 -5.32
C SER A 188 9.30 14.57 -5.90
N TYR A 189 8.28 14.84 -5.09
CA TYR A 189 7.10 15.62 -5.50
C TYR A 189 7.48 17.04 -5.95
N TYR A 190 8.32 17.74 -5.18
CA TYR A 190 8.77 19.08 -5.56
C TYR A 190 9.68 19.09 -6.78
N ALA A 191 10.53 18.07 -6.95
CA ALA A 191 11.33 17.89 -8.16
C ALA A 191 10.43 17.64 -9.38
N TYR A 192 9.47 16.71 -9.29
CA TYR A 192 8.46 16.48 -10.32
C TYR A 192 7.75 17.78 -10.73
N ARG A 193 7.23 18.53 -9.75
CA ARG A 193 6.56 19.81 -9.99
C ARG A 193 7.44 20.83 -10.71
N HIS A 194 8.71 20.90 -10.34
CA HIS A 194 9.62 21.84 -10.95
C HIS A 194 9.95 21.47 -12.38
N PHE A 195 10.41 20.24 -12.59
CA PHE A 195 10.99 19.82 -13.86
C PHE A 195 9.94 19.38 -14.90
N GLN A 196 8.76 18.89 -14.47
CA GLN A 196 7.70 18.45 -15.38
C GLN A 196 6.57 19.47 -15.53
N LEU A 197 6.30 20.28 -14.50
CA LEU A 197 5.17 21.22 -14.47
C LEU A 197 5.57 22.71 -14.45
N ASN A 198 6.87 23.02 -14.58
CA ASN A 198 7.42 24.38 -14.52
C ASN A 198 6.95 25.17 -13.27
N LYS A 199 6.84 24.50 -12.12
CA LYS A 199 6.51 25.13 -10.83
C LYS A 199 7.76 25.39 -9.98
N THR A 200 7.57 26.03 -8.83
CA THR A 200 8.66 26.30 -7.88
C THR A 200 9.19 25.02 -7.24
N LEU A 201 10.51 24.85 -7.29
CA LEU A 201 11.23 23.84 -6.51
C LEU A 201 11.33 24.29 -5.06
N VAL A 202 10.96 23.42 -4.13
CA VAL A 202 11.07 23.67 -2.70
C VAL A 202 11.77 22.50 -2.03
N VAL A 203 12.85 22.78 -1.31
CA VAL A 203 13.54 21.82 -0.47
C VAL A 203 13.54 22.36 0.95
N ARG A 204 12.76 21.73 1.83
CA ARG A 204 12.66 22.09 3.24
C ARG A 204 13.31 20.99 4.07
N PRO A 205 14.34 21.28 4.89
CA PRO A 205 14.92 20.26 5.76
C PRO A 205 13.87 19.82 6.80
N PRO A 206 13.84 18.53 7.17
CA PRO A 206 12.96 18.07 8.24
C PRO A 206 13.39 18.64 9.58
N LYS A 207 12.46 18.67 10.54
CA LYS A 207 12.73 18.98 11.94
C LYS A 207 12.86 17.70 12.74
N LYS A 208 13.92 17.57 13.54
CA LYS A 208 14.26 16.32 14.25
C LYS A 208 13.27 16.00 15.37
N GLU A 209 12.67 17.04 15.95
CA GLU A 209 11.73 17.01 17.06
C GLU A 209 10.26 16.80 16.64
N LEU A 210 9.97 16.77 15.35
CA LEU A 210 8.62 16.56 14.83
C LEU A 210 8.42 15.08 14.48
N SER A 211 7.20 14.57 14.64
CA SER A 211 6.84 13.22 14.18
C SER A 211 6.95 13.09 12.67
N THR A 212 6.83 11.87 12.16
CA THR A 212 6.82 11.58 10.72
C THR A 212 5.65 12.30 10.04
N ALA A 213 4.46 12.20 10.62
CA ALA A 213 3.26 12.89 10.14
C ALA A 213 3.43 14.42 10.13
N GLU A 214 3.94 14.97 11.23
CA GLU A 214 4.20 16.40 11.38
C GLU A 214 5.22 16.90 10.34
N ASN A 215 6.29 16.14 10.11
CA ASN A 215 7.29 16.50 9.10
C ASN A 215 6.72 16.50 7.67
N ILE A 216 5.86 15.53 7.33
CA ILE A 216 5.21 15.50 6.01
C ILE A 216 4.39 16.78 5.80
N LEU A 217 3.52 17.13 6.76
CA LEU A 217 2.70 18.35 6.67
C LEU A 217 3.56 19.62 6.65
N TYR A 218 4.54 19.72 7.56
CA TYR A 218 5.48 20.83 7.64
C TYR A 218 6.24 21.07 6.32
N MET A 219 6.75 20.01 5.70
CA MET A 219 7.53 20.10 4.48
C MET A 219 6.67 20.32 3.24
N LEU A 220 5.43 19.82 3.20
CA LEU A 220 4.52 20.00 2.06
C LEU A 220 3.87 21.38 2.05
N ARG A 221 3.47 21.93 3.19
CA ARG A 221 2.66 23.15 3.23
C ARG A 221 3.47 24.42 3.02
N LYS A 222 2.85 25.41 2.38
CA LYS A 222 3.50 26.70 2.08
C LYS A 222 3.77 27.51 3.35
N ASP A 223 2.77 27.58 4.22
CA ASP A 223 2.79 28.27 5.52
C ASP A 223 3.46 27.45 6.64
N ARG A 224 3.66 26.15 6.40
CA ARG A 224 4.30 25.19 7.32
C ARG A 224 3.50 24.96 8.60
N GLN A 225 2.21 25.30 8.57
CA GLN A 225 1.32 25.18 9.71
C GLN A 225 0.43 23.94 9.56
N TYR A 226 0.08 23.36 10.70
CA TYR A 226 -0.91 22.29 10.80
C TYR A 226 -1.54 22.32 12.19
N THR A 227 -2.80 21.89 12.28
CA THR A 227 -3.49 21.70 13.54
C THR A 227 -3.06 20.38 14.19
N GLU A 228 -3.31 20.25 15.48
CA GLU A 228 -3.09 18.99 16.19
C GLU A 228 -3.92 17.85 15.59
N LEU A 229 -5.16 18.13 15.17
CA LEU A 229 -6.03 17.15 14.55
C LEU A 229 -5.46 16.67 13.20
N GLU A 230 -4.97 17.57 12.37
CA GLU A 230 -4.39 17.19 11.07
C GLU A 230 -3.18 16.27 11.20
N ALA A 231 -2.25 16.61 12.11
CA ALA A 231 -1.10 15.77 12.39
C ALA A 231 -1.53 14.40 12.96
N CYS A 232 -2.48 14.39 13.89
CA CYS A 232 -3.01 13.16 14.50
C CYS A 232 -3.69 12.26 13.46
N VAL A 233 -4.51 12.80 12.57
CA VAL A 233 -5.22 12.03 11.55
C VAL A 233 -4.22 11.39 10.57
N LEU A 234 -3.18 12.12 10.16
CA LEU A 234 -2.13 11.55 9.31
C LEU A 234 -1.31 10.49 10.05
N ASP A 235 -0.99 10.69 11.33
CA ASP A 235 -0.26 9.72 12.16
C ASP A 235 -1.05 8.40 12.27
N ILE A 236 -2.37 8.49 12.50
CA ILE A 236 -3.27 7.34 12.50
C ILE A 236 -3.31 6.66 11.13
N ALA A 237 -3.41 7.44 10.03
CA ALA A 237 -3.38 6.87 8.69
C ALA A 237 -2.09 6.09 8.43
N LEU A 238 -0.92 6.58 8.90
CA LEU A 238 0.35 5.87 8.81
C LEU A 238 0.32 4.57 9.61
N VAL A 239 -0.16 4.58 10.86
CA VAL A 239 -0.26 3.39 11.71
C VAL A 239 -1.15 2.31 11.08
N LEU A 240 -2.32 2.69 10.58
CA LEU A 240 -3.27 1.77 9.96
C LEU A 240 -2.74 1.10 8.68
N HIS A 241 -1.71 1.69 8.05
CA HIS A 241 -1.06 1.15 6.87
C HIS A 241 0.31 0.52 7.16
N ALA A 242 0.81 0.60 8.40
CA ALA A 242 2.16 0.19 8.79
C ALA A 242 2.43 -1.30 8.50
N GLU A 243 1.46 -2.17 8.81
CA GLU A 243 1.45 -3.58 8.41
C GLU A 243 0.00 -4.11 8.35
N HIS A 244 -0.20 -5.22 7.65
CA HIS A 244 -1.46 -5.91 7.45
C HIS A 244 -1.22 -7.41 7.21
N GLY A 245 -0.48 -8.04 8.12
CA GLY A 245 -0.06 -9.45 8.07
C GLY A 245 0.97 -9.81 6.98
N GLY A 246 1.69 -10.91 7.20
CA GLY A 246 2.80 -11.35 6.31
C GLY A 246 2.42 -11.76 4.88
N GLY A 247 1.14 -12.03 4.62
CA GLY A 247 0.67 -12.59 3.34
C GLY A 247 0.29 -11.59 2.25
N ASN A 248 0.28 -10.28 2.54
CA ASN A 248 -0.01 -9.28 1.50
C ASN A 248 1.12 -9.25 0.44
N ASN A 249 0.80 -8.86 -0.80
CA ASN A 249 1.72 -9.09 -1.93
C ASN A 249 3.11 -8.42 -1.74
N SER A 250 3.17 -7.19 -1.23
CA SER A 250 4.44 -6.49 -1.02
C SER A 250 5.27 -7.07 0.14
N THR A 251 4.60 -7.50 1.21
CA THR A 251 5.27 -8.13 2.35
C THR A 251 5.72 -9.55 1.99
N PHE A 252 4.89 -10.34 1.32
CA PHE A 252 5.29 -11.65 0.79
C PHE A 252 6.44 -11.52 -0.22
N THR A 253 6.43 -10.50 -1.08
CA THR A 253 7.58 -10.20 -1.96
C THR A 253 8.84 -9.96 -1.14
N ASN A 254 8.74 -9.25 -0.01
CA ASN A 254 9.86 -9.03 0.91
C ASN A 254 10.42 -10.35 1.45
N HIS A 255 9.55 -11.24 1.95
CA HIS A 255 9.96 -12.58 2.40
C HIS A 255 10.67 -13.35 1.29
N VAL A 256 10.09 -13.38 0.08
CA VAL A 256 10.65 -14.09 -1.08
C VAL A 256 12.06 -13.63 -1.40
N VAL A 257 12.28 -12.32 -1.53
CA VAL A 257 13.60 -11.79 -1.91
C VAL A 257 14.57 -11.77 -0.73
N THR A 258 14.11 -11.59 0.51
CA THR A 258 14.96 -11.74 1.69
C THR A 258 15.48 -13.17 1.81
N SER A 259 14.66 -14.18 1.51
CA SER A 259 15.06 -15.60 1.53
C SER A 259 16.15 -15.97 0.50
N SER A 260 16.40 -15.11 -0.50
CA SER A 260 17.50 -15.29 -1.46
C SER A 260 18.83 -14.72 -0.96
N GLY A 261 18.85 -13.99 0.16
CA GLY A 261 20.03 -13.36 0.74
C GLY A 261 20.38 -11.99 0.14
N THR A 262 19.43 -11.32 -0.52
CA THR A 262 19.67 -9.99 -1.11
C THR A 262 19.84 -8.88 -0.05
N ASP A 263 20.43 -7.76 -0.45
CA ASP A 263 20.63 -6.57 0.38
C ASP A 263 19.31 -5.87 0.73
N THR A 264 19.35 -4.98 1.74
CA THR A 264 18.14 -4.32 2.26
C THR A 264 17.49 -3.38 1.26
N TYR A 265 18.29 -2.69 0.43
CA TYR A 265 17.78 -1.76 -0.56
C TYR A 265 17.06 -2.50 -1.69
N SER A 266 17.62 -3.60 -2.18
CA SER A 266 16.98 -4.48 -3.16
C SER A 266 15.70 -5.11 -2.63
N ALA A 267 15.71 -5.58 -1.36
CA ALA A 267 14.52 -6.16 -0.74
C ALA A 267 13.36 -5.15 -0.66
N VAL A 268 13.65 -3.95 -0.18
CA VAL A 268 12.66 -2.86 -0.08
C VAL A 268 12.23 -2.37 -1.46
N ALA A 269 13.14 -2.30 -2.43
CA ALA A 269 12.82 -1.93 -3.81
C ALA A 269 11.89 -2.95 -4.49
N ALA A 270 12.06 -4.25 -4.22
CA ALA A 270 11.15 -5.29 -4.70
C ALA A 270 9.75 -5.16 -4.08
N SER A 271 9.67 -4.93 -2.76
CA SER A 271 8.40 -4.65 -2.08
C SER A 271 7.71 -3.39 -2.62
N MET A 272 8.49 -2.34 -2.91
CA MET A 272 8.00 -1.11 -3.56
C MET A 272 7.45 -1.38 -4.96
N ALA A 273 8.15 -2.21 -5.76
CA ALA A 273 7.70 -2.59 -7.10
C ALA A 273 6.36 -3.32 -7.06
N SER A 274 6.17 -4.20 -6.07
CA SER A 274 4.89 -4.86 -5.80
C SER A 274 3.81 -3.84 -5.39
N LEU A 275 4.10 -2.95 -4.43
CA LEU A 275 3.14 -1.95 -3.95
C LEU A 275 2.70 -0.97 -5.02
N LYS A 276 3.60 -0.55 -5.91
CA LYS A 276 3.29 0.33 -7.04
C LYS A 276 2.24 -0.26 -8.01
N GLY A 277 2.08 -1.58 -8.04
CA GLY A 277 1.10 -2.24 -8.90
C GLY A 277 -0.34 -1.77 -8.62
N PRO A 278 -1.16 -1.43 -9.64
CA PRO A 278 -2.51 -0.91 -9.43
C PRO A 278 -3.45 -1.85 -8.65
N LYS A 279 -3.19 -3.16 -8.68
CA LYS A 279 -3.94 -4.18 -7.94
C LYS A 279 -3.54 -4.28 -6.46
N HIS A 280 -2.51 -3.56 -6.03
CA HIS A 280 -2.03 -3.55 -4.66
C HIS A 280 -2.15 -2.14 -4.05
N GLY A 281 -1.27 -1.20 -4.38
CA GLY A 281 -1.28 0.16 -3.81
C GLY A 281 -2.13 1.20 -4.56
N GLY A 282 -2.89 0.80 -5.58
CA GLY A 282 -3.64 1.72 -6.46
C GLY A 282 -5.09 2.00 -6.05
N ALA A 283 -5.59 1.36 -4.99
CA ALA A 283 -7.01 1.42 -4.63
C ALA A 283 -7.46 2.83 -4.24
N ASN A 284 -6.69 3.54 -3.43
CA ASN A 284 -7.01 4.90 -2.99
C ASN A 284 -7.15 5.90 -4.16
N LEU A 285 -6.25 5.86 -5.14
CA LEU A 285 -6.32 6.69 -6.34
C LEU A 285 -7.55 6.36 -7.18
N LYS A 286 -7.88 5.07 -7.31
CA LYS A 286 -9.07 4.62 -8.04
C LYS A 286 -10.36 5.07 -7.36
N VAL A 287 -10.41 5.10 -6.03
CA VAL A 287 -11.53 5.69 -5.28
C VAL A 287 -11.67 7.16 -5.64
N MET A 288 -10.60 7.97 -5.58
CA MET A 288 -10.69 9.39 -5.92
C MET A 288 -11.15 9.63 -7.36
N GLN A 289 -10.64 8.86 -8.31
CA GLN A 289 -11.05 8.93 -9.72
C GLN A 289 -12.52 8.56 -9.89
N MET A 290 -13.00 7.54 -9.17
CA MET A 290 -14.40 7.12 -9.18
C MET A 290 -15.32 8.21 -8.63
N PHE A 291 -14.96 8.85 -7.52
CA PHE A 291 -15.74 9.97 -6.96
C PHE A 291 -15.71 11.21 -7.85
N ALA A 292 -14.60 11.48 -8.55
CA ALA A 292 -14.54 12.54 -9.55
C ALA A 292 -15.45 12.26 -10.75
N ASP A 293 -15.45 11.02 -11.28
CA ASP A 293 -16.37 10.61 -12.35
C ASP A 293 -17.83 10.67 -11.89
N LEU A 294 -18.11 10.25 -10.66
CA LEU A 294 -19.44 10.32 -10.06
C LEU A 294 -19.96 11.76 -10.02
N LYS A 295 -19.15 12.70 -9.51
CA LYS A 295 -19.54 14.12 -9.46
C LYS A 295 -19.70 14.75 -10.83
N ALA A 296 -18.96 14.27 -11.83
CA ALA A 296 -19.05 14.79 -13.20
C ALA A 296 -20.28 14.24 -13.96
N ASN A 297 -20.73 13.02 -13.65
CA ASN A 297 -21.72 12.30 -14.47
C ASN A 297 -23.03 11.96 -13.74
N CYS A 298 -23.09 12.06 -12.41
CA CYS A 298 -24.34 11.96 -11.66
C CYS A 298 -25.00 13.34 -11.57
N ALA A 299 -26.14 13.50 -12.24
CA ALA A 299 -26.83 14.78 -12.39
C ALA A 299 -27.19 15.46 -11.05
N ASP A 300 -27.41 14.66 -10.00
CA ASP A 300 -27.68 15.11 -8.64
C ASP A 300 -27.36 13.96 -7.68
N TYR A 301 -26.15 14.02 -7.12
CA TYR A 301 -25.63 13.01 -6.19
C TYR A 301 -26.07 13.26 -4.73
N ALA A 302 -26.90 14.27 -4.47
CA ALA A 302 -27.60 14.42 -3.19
C ALA A 302 -28.87 13.56 -3.12
N ASP A 303 -29.46 13.23 -4.27
CA ASP A 303 -30.54 12.27 -4.41
C ASP A 303 -30.00 10.82 -4.40
N GLU A 304 -30.33 10.07 -3.34
CA GLU A 304 -29.90 8.67 -3.19
C GLU A 304 -30.38 7.76 -4.33
N GLY A 305 -31.53 8.04 -4.95
CA GLY A 305 -32.04 7.28 -6.09
C GLY A 305 -31.14 7.42 -7.31
N LYS A 306 -30.82 8.65 -7.69
CA LYS A 306 -29.89 8.93 -8.81
C LYS A 306 -28.47 8.43 -8.52
N LEU A 307 -28.03 8.54 -7.28
CA LEU A 307 -26.75 7.98 -6.84
C LEU A 307 -26.72 6.45 -6.97
N THR A 308 -27.80 5.78 -6.56
CA THR A 308 -27.98 4.33 -6.70
C THR A 308 -27.94 3.91 -8.16
N GLU A 309 -28.65 4.61 -9.05
CA GLU A 309 -28.65 4.33 -10.49
C GLU A 309 -27.23 4.43 -11.09
N TYR A 310 -26.48 5.47 -10.72
CA TYR A 310 -25.13 5.64 -11.23
C TYR A 310 -24.16 4.57 -10.71
N LEU A 311 -24.24 4.19 -9.43
CA LEU A 311 -23.43 3.10 -8.88
C LEU A 311 -23.78 1.74 -9.52
N GLN A 312 -25.05 1.52 -9.87
CA GLN A 312 -25.48 0.35 -10.62
C GLN A 312 -24.84 0.30 -12.01
N LYS A 313 -24.79 1.43 -12.74
CA LYS A 313 -24.08 1.54 -14.04
C LYS A 313 -22.60 1.20 -13.93
N ILE A 314 -21.91 1.61 -12.86
CA ILE A 314 -20.52 1.20 -12.62
C ILE A 314 -20.44 -0.32 -12.55
N LEU A 315 -21.30 -0.95 -11.74
CA LEU A 315 -21.31 -2.40 -11.60
C LEU A 315 -21.68 -3.10 -12.91
N ASP A 316 -22.52 -2.51 -13.75
CA ASP A 316 -22.92 -3.03 -15.08
C ASP A 316 -21.87 -2.80 -16.18
N ARG A 317 -20.72 -2.21 -15.82
CA ARG A 317 -19.60 -1.88 -16.73
C ARG A 317 -19.96 -0.80 -17.76
N GLU A 318 -20.94 0.04 -17.44
CA GLU A 318 -21.44 1.10 -18.30
C GLU A 318 -20.85 2.49 -17.96
N ALA A 319 -20.34 2.66 -16.73
CA ALA A 319 -19.75 3.91 -16.24
C ALA A 319 -18.30 3.74 -15.72
N PHE A 320 -17.64 4.88 -15.45
CA PHE A 320 -16.25 4.96 -14.99
C PHE A 320 -15.26 4.22 -15.91
N ASP A 321 -14.50 3.25 -15.40
CA ASP A 321 -13.50 2.49 -16.15
C ASP A 321 -14.00 1.15 -16.69
N ARG A 322 -15.32 0.89 -16.59
CA ARG A 322 -15.99 -0.31 -17.07
C ARG A 322 -15.47 -1.62 -16.46
N ALA A 323 -14.77 -1.55 -15.32
CA ALA A 323 -14.29 -2.73 -14.62
C ALA A 323 -15.40 -3.53 -13.93
N GLY A 324 -16.56 -2.90 -13.66
CA GLY A 324 -17.63 -3.54 -12.88
C GLY A 324 -17.34 -3.54 -11.38
N LEU A 325 -16.54 -2.59 -10.91
CA LEU A 325 -16.04 -2.51 -9.54
C LEU A 325 -16.34 -1.14 -8.95
N ILE A 326 -16.93 -1.11 -7.76
CA ILE A 326 -16.94 0.08 -6.91
C ILE A 326 -15.69 -0.01 -6.04
N TYR A 327 -14.71 0.83 -6.34
CA TYR A 327 -13.40 0.79 -5.68
C TYR A 327 -13.52 1.15 -4.20
N GLY A 328 -12.71 0.49 -3.36
CA GLY A 328 -12.76 0.63 -1.89
C GLY A 328 -13.89 -0.17 -1.22
N MET A 329 -14.78 -0.82 -1.98
CA MET A 329 -15.85 -1.68 -1.45
C MET A 329 -15.52 -3.17 -1.61
N GLY A 330 -15.65 -3.90 -0.51
CA GLY A 330 -15.27 -5.30 -0.40
C GLY A 330 -13.81 -5.48 0.01
N HIS A 331 -13.55 -6.50 0.83
CA HIS A 331 -12.22 -6.82 1.33
C HIS A 331 -11.90 -8.30 1.12
N ALA A 332 -10.62 -8.60 0.84
CA ALA A 332 -10.16 -9.96 0.54
C ALA A 332 -9.97 -10.87 1.78
N VAL A 333 -10.25 -10.34 2.98
CA VAL A 333 -9.99 -10.97 4.29
C VAL A 333 -11.15 -10.63 5.22
N TYR A 334 -11.34 -9.35 5.53
CA TYR A 334 -12.47 -8.88 6.32
C TYR A 334 -13.80 -9.10 5.60
N THR A 335 -14.77 -9.65 6.34
CA THR A 335 -16.12 -9.89 5.82
C THR A 335 -17.10 -8.90 6.41
N ASN A 336 -17.16 -8.79 7.75
CA ASN A 336 -18.13 -7.92 8.43
C ASN A 336 -17.68 -6.45 8.43
N SER A 337 -16.43 -6.18 8.79
CA SER A 337 -15.87 -4.83 8.88
C SER A 337 -14.34 -4.86 8.77
N ASP A 338 -13.75 -3.83 8.15
CA ASP A 338 -12.31 -3.55 8.21
C ASP A 338 -12.06 -2.58 9.38
N PRO A 339 -11.38 -2.99 10.47
CA PRO A 339 -11.19 -2.15 11.65
C PRO A 339 -10.42 -0.86 11.33
N ARG A 340 -9.59 -0.89 10.29
CA ARG A 340 -8.84 0.29 9.86
C ARG A 340 -9.74 1.31 9.20
N GLU A 341 -10.68 0.84 8.39
CA GLU A 341 -11.69 1.69 7.76
C GLU A 341 -12.54 2.36 8.83
N VAL A 342 -13.13 1.58 9.75
CA VAL A 342 -13.99 2.08 10.82
C VAL A 342 -13.29 3.17 11.63
N MET A 343 -12.02 2.94 11.98
CA MET A 343 -11.22 3.92 12.69
C MET A 343 -10.93 5.16 11.85
N LEU A 344 -10.47 4.99 10.60
CA LEU A 344 -10.13 6.12 9.74
C LEU A 344 -11.37 6.97 9.43
N LYS A 345 -12.53 6.36 9.18
CA LYS A 345 -13.81 7.03 8.94
C LYS A 345 -14.21 7.94 10.10
N LYS A 346 -14.06 7.47 11.34
CA LYS A 346 -14.35 8.29 12.54
C LYS A 346 -13.48 9.54 12.60
N TYR A 347 -12.20 9.43 12.28
CA TYR A 347 -11.27 10.57 12.27
C TYR A 347 -11.47 11.45 11.03
N ALA A 348 -11.83 10.87 9.89
CA ALA A 348 -12.21 11.61 8.68
C ALA A 348 -13.44 12.49 8.94
N TYR A 349 -14.45 12.00 9.67
CA TYR A 349 -15.60 12.82 10.05
C TYR A 349 -15.20 14.03 10.91
N ARG A 350 -14.36 13.82 11.93
CA ARG A 350 -13.85 14.90 12.79
C ARG A 350 -13.05 15.93 12.00
N LEU A 351 -12.19 15.46 11.08
CA LEU A 351 -11.41 16.34 10.21
C LEU A 351 -12.31 17.11 9.24
N ALA A 352 -13.35 16.46 8.71
CA ALA A 352 -14.34 17.11 7.85
C ALA A 352 -15.05 18.26 8.58
N GLN A 353 -15.41 18.09 9.86
CA GLN A 353 -15.99 19.16 10.67
C GLN A 353 -15.02 20.33 10.88
N GLU A 354 -13.74 20.07 11.13
CA GLU A 354 -12.73 21.13 11.27
C GLU A 354 -12.48 21.88 9.95
N LYS A 355 -12.65 21.17 8.82
CA LYS A 355 -12.40 21.70 7.48
C LYS A 355 -13.63 22.28 6.78
N GLY A 356 -14.82 22.15 7.35
CA GLY A 356 -16.08 22.53 6.69
C GLY A 356 -16.40 21.66 5.46
N MET A 357 -15.99 20.39 5.48
CA MET A 357 -16.15 19.41 4.38
C MET A 357 -17.14 18.29 4.73
N GLU A 358 -18.10 18.54 5.62
CA GLU A 358 -19.08 17.53 6.04
C GLU A 358 -19.98 17.06 4.91
N GLU A 359 -20.27 17.92 3.91
CA GLU A 359 -21.01 17.52 2.71
C GLU A 359 -20.25 16.48 1.90
N GLU A 360 -18.93 16.68 1.74
CA GLU A 360 -18.06 15.74 1.05
C GLU A 360 -18.02 14.40 1.80
N PHE A 361 -17.86 14.44 3.13
CA PHE A 361 -17.89 13.23 3.95
C PHE A 361 -19.23 12.49 3.85
N ARG A 362 -20.36 13.22 3.88
CA ARG A 362 -21.71 12.63 3.73
C ARG A 362 -21.89 11.91 2.40
N LEU A 363 -21.28 12.42 1.32
CA LEU A 363 -21.30 11.74 0.02
C LEU A 363 -20.58 10.37 0.11
N TYR A 364 -19.39 10.32 0.71
CA TYR A 364 -18.65 9.06 0.92
C TYR A 364 -19.46 8.06 1.77
N ASP A 365 -20.00 8.51 2.89
CA ASP A 365 -20.81 7.66 3.80
C ASP A 365 -22.06 7.10 3.10
N THR A 366 -22.72 7.92 2.28
CA THR A 366 -23.88 7.50 1.49
C THR A 366 -23.50 6.48 0.42
N VAL A 367 -22.40 6.73 -0.31
CA VAL A 367 -21.90 5.82 -1.36
C VAL A 367 -21.51 4.47 -0.75
N GLU A 368 -20.82 4.45 0.38
CA GLU A 368 -20.45 3.22 1.09
C GLU A 368 -21.69 2.36 1.38
N ARG A 369 -22.72 2.97 2.00
CA ARG A 369 -23.96 2.28 2.37
C ARG A 369 -24.73 1.75 1.18
N ILE A 370 -24.87 2.53 0.11
CA ILE A 370 -25.59 2.12 -1.11
C ILE A 370 -24.79 1.01 -1.82
N ALA A 371 -23.48 1.20 -2.01
CA ALA A 371 -22.63 0.26 -2.70
C ALA A 371 -22.59 -1.11 -2.02
N ALA A 372 -22.55 -1.16 -0.69
CA ALA A 372 -22.58 -2.42 0.06
C ALA A 372 -23.83 -3.26 -0.29
N LYS A 373 -25.01 -2.60 -0.34
CA LYS A 373 -26.29 -3.25 -0.71
C LYS A 373 -26.30 -3.72 -2.16
N LEU A 374 -25.89 -2.85 -3.09
CA LEU A 374 -25.90 -3.15 -4.53
C LEU A 374 -24.95 -4.31 -4.88
N ILE A 375 -23.74 -4.33 -4.31
CA ILE A 375 -22.76 -5.40 -4.55
C ILE A 375 -23.28 -6.73 -4.02
N ALA A 376 -23.85 -6.74 -2.81
CA ALA A 376 -24.39 -7.95 -2.21
C ALA A 376 -25.53 -8.54 -3.07
N GLN A 377 -26.47 -7.69 -3.50
CA GLN A 377 -27.59 -8.09 -4.38
C GLN A 377 -27.09 -8.63 -5.72
N LYS A 378 -26.20 -7.89 -6.40
CA LYS A 378 -25.71 -8.23 -7.73
C LYS A 378 -24.91 -9.52 -7.78
N ARG A 379 -24.15 -9.81 -6.72
CA ARG A 379 -23.31 -11.02 -6.63
C ARG A 379 -24.04 -12.19 -5.93
N HIS A 380 -25.32 -12.03 -5.61
CA HIS A 380 -26.12 -13.00 -4.84
C HIS A 380 -25.41 -13.46 -3.57
N LEU A 381 -24.76 -12.53 -2.87
CA LEU A 381 -24.01 -12.81 -1.66
C LEU A 381 -24.93 -12.74 -0.45
N PHE A 382 -24.91 -13.79 0.36
CA PHE A 382 -25.58 -13.84 1.67
C PHE A 382 -24.72 -13.25 2.80
N LYS A 383 -23.54 -12.71 2.47
CA LYS A 383 -22.58 -12.13 3.41
C LYS A 383 -22.47 -10.61 3.22
N PRO A 384 -22.19 -9.85 4.29
CA PRO A 384 -22.03 -8.41 4.20
C PRO A 384 -20.84 -8.01 3.31
N ILE A 385 -20.87 -6.77 2.83
CA ILE A 385 -19.79 -6.10 2.11
C ILE A 385 -19.43 -4.85 2.91
N CYS A 386 -18.20 -4.77 3.39
CA CYS A 386 -17.65 -3.61 4.06
C CYS A 386 -16.77 -2.78 3.13
N ALA A 387 -16.62 -1.49 3.43
CA ALA A 387 -15.54 -0.68 2.88
C ALA A 387 -14.19 -1.13 3.47
N ASN A 388 -13.12 -0.82 2.76
CA ASN A 388 -11.76 -0.94 3.25
C ASN A 388 -11.14 0.44 3.52
N VAL A 389 -9.99 0.45 4.18
CA VAL A 389 -9.30 1.70 4.55
C VAL A 389 -9.02 2.63 3.37
N ASP A 390 -8.85 2.09 2.16
CA ASP A 390 -8.55 2.88 0.97
C ASP A 390 -9.74 3.77 0.57
N PHE A 391 -10.97 3.39 0.90
CA PHE A 391 -12.19 4.15 0.60
C PHE A 391 -12.18 5.55 1.21
N TYR A 392 -11.71 5.69 2.45
CA TYR A 392 -11.63 6.98 3.15
C TYR A 392 -10.24 7.64 3.09
N SER A 393 -9.18 6.89 2.81
CA SER A 393 -7.81 7.41 2.82
C SER A 393 -7.61 8.61 1.88
N GLY A 394 -8.14 8.54 0.65
CA GLY A 394 -8.00 9.63 -0.31
C GLY A 394 -8.74 10.91 0.10
N LEU A 395 -9.92 10.76 0.73
CA LEU A 395 -10.67 11.89 1.30
C LEU A 395 -9.87 12.55 2.44
N VAL A 396 -9.31 11.74 3.35
CA VAL A 396 -8.44 12.23 4.43
C VAL A 396 -7.26 13.01 3.88
N TYR A 397 -6.51 12.43 2.92
CA TYR A 397 -5.35 13.12 2.35
C TYR A 397 -5.74 14.41 1.62
N THR A 398 -6.90 14.44 0.96
CA THR A 398 -7.44 15.66 0.35
C THR A 398 -7.72 16.74 1.40
N MET A 399 -8.37 16.40 2.52
CA MET A 399 -8.64 17.33 3.62
C MET A 399 -7.36 17.84 4.31
N LEU A 400 -6.26 17.10 4.20
CA LEU A 400 -4.94 17.46 4.73
C LEU A 400 -4.11 18.31 3.75
N ASP A 401 -4.65 18.68 2.59
CA ASP A 401 -3.94 19.36 1.50
C ASP A 401 -2.73 18.57 0.98
N ILE A 402 -2.80 17.24 1.05
CA ILE A 402 -1.79 16.36 0.50
C ILE A 402 -2.06 16.19 -1.00
N PRO A 403 -1.05 16.39 -1.87
CA PRO A 403 -1.18 16.16 -3.30
C PRO A 403 -1.52 14.70 -3.64
N MET A 404 -2.39 14.50 -4.63
CA MET A 404 -2.82 13.17 -5.06
C MET A 404 -1.66 12.27 -5.50
N GLU A 405 -0.61 12.85 -6.09
CA GLU A 405 0.61 12.14 -6.48
C GLU A 405 1.32 11.46 -5.30
N LEU A 406 1.08 11.94 -4.07
CA LEU A 406 1.68 11.43 -2.83
C LEU A 406 0.79 10.40 -2.10
N PHE A 407 -0.40 10.06 -2.60
CA PHE A 407 -1.30 9.13 -1.91
C PHE A 407 -0.69 7.73 -1.76
N THR A 408 -0.21 7.15 -2.85
CA THR A 408 0.50 5.85 -2.80
C THR A 408 1.88 5.96 -2.12
N PRO A 409 2.68 7.02 -2.34
CA PRO A 409 3.89 7.27 -1.54
C PRO A 409 3.70 7.28 -0.03
N ILE A 410 2.59 7.84 0.48
CA ILE A 410 2.27 7.81 1.93
C ILE A 410 2.01 6.39 2.40
N PHE A 411 1.32 5.58 1.59
CA PHE A 411 1.16 4.16 1.89
C PHE A 411 2.55 3.49 1.99
N ALA A 412 3.46 3.77 1.06
CA ALA A 412 4.80 3.21 1.12
C ALA A 412 5.62 3.69 2.35
N ILE A 413 5.47 4.97 2.74
CA ILE A 413 6.08 5.54 3.96
C ILE A 413 5.57 4.83 5.22
N ALA A 414 4.31 4.44 5.26
CA ALA A 414 3.77 3.65 6.35
C ALA A 414 4.34 2.23 6.34
N ARG A 415 4.25 1.57 5.17
CA ARG A 415 4.48 0.14 5.02
C ARG A 415 5.95 -0.30 5.19
N ILE A 416 6.90 0.63 5.04
CA ILE A 416 8.33 0.33 5.27
C ILE A 416 8.59 -0.21 6.68
N SER A 417 7.83 0.20 7.70
CA SER A 417 7.95 -0.33 9.05
C SER A 417 7.71 -1.84 9.09
N GLY A 418 6.62 -2.31 8.47
CA GLY A 418 6.30 -3.74 8.35
C GLY A 418 7.31 -4.51 7.50
N TRP A 419 7.72 -3.97 6.35
CA TRP A 419 8.76 -4.60 5.52
C TRP A 419 10.09 -4.78 6.26
N SER A 420 10.50 -3.77 7.04
CA SER A 420 11.70 -3.84 7.86
C SER A 420 11.58 -4.90 8.96
N ALA A 421 10.43 -4.97 9.64
CA ALA A 421 10.17 -5.97 10.67
C ALA A 421 10.22 -7.39 10.11
N HIS A 422 9.51 -7.66 9.01
CA HIS A 422 9.51 -8.98 8.37
C HIS A 422 10.88 -9.38 7.80
N ARG A 423 11.66 -8.42 7.30
CA ARG A 423 13.04 -8.69 6.87
C ARG A 423 13.91 -9.14 8.03
N LEU A 424 13.84 -8.44 9.17
CA LEU A 424 14.57 -8.81 10.38
C LEU A 424 14.13 -10.18 10.91
N GLU A 425 12.81 -10.43 10.93
CA GLU A 425 12.20 -11.72 11.31
C GLU A 425 12.78 -12.88 10.48
N GLU A 426 12.83 -12.75 9.15
CA GLU A 426 13.41 -13.77 8.26
C GLU A 426 14.90 -14.03 8.53
N LEU A 427 15.68 -12.95 8.74
CA LEU A 427 17.13 -13.06 8.97
C LEU A 427 17.47 -13.69 10.33
N VAL A 428 16.71 -13.33 11.37
CA VAL A 428 16.86 -13.91 12.72
C VAL A 428 16.55 -15.41 12.70
N ASN A 429 15.50 -15.80 11.97
CA ASN A 429 15.08 -17.20 11.87
C ASN A 429 15.89 -18.04 10.88
N ARG A 430 16.84 -17.43 10.14
CA ARG A 430 17.70 -18.10 9.14
C ARG A 430 16.86 -18.95 8.18
N GLY A 431 15.82 -18.33 7.61
CA GLY A 431 14.87 -18.98 6.73
C GLY A 431 15.52 -19.71 5.56
N LYS A 432 14.82 -20.73 5.03
CA LYS A 432 15.20 -21.38 3.77
C LYS A 432 14.71 -20.54 2.60
N ILE A 433 15.42 -20.63 1.47
CA ILE A 433 14.97 -20.00 0.23
C ILE A 433 13.54 -20.41 -0.13
N ILE A 434 12.66 -19.42 -0.35
CA ILE A 434 11.29 -19.64 -0.79
C ILE A 434 11.32 -20.06 -2.26
N ARG A 435 11.07 -21.34 -2.50
CA ARG A 435 11.19 -21.96 -3.83
C ARG A 435 10.02 -22.89 -4.13
N PRO A 436 8.83 -22.35 -4.50
CA PRO A 436 7.69 -23.17 -4.86
C PRO A 436 7.95 -23.96 -6.15
N ALA A 437 7.41 -25.17 -6.23
CA ALA A 437 7.46 -26.00 -7.43
C ALA A 437 6.35 -25.60 -8.42
N TYR A 438 6.64 -25.69 -9.71
CA TYR A 438 5.67 -25.50 -10.79
C TYR A 438 5.41 -26.83 -11.48
N LYS A 439 4.15 -27.10 -11.85
CA LYS A 439 3.79 -28.25 -12.68
C LYS A 439 3.84 -27.87 -14.15
N TYR A 440 4.75 -28.49 -14.92
CA TYR A 440 4.75 -28.36 -16.37
C TYR A 440 3.50 -29.04 -16.96
N VAL A 441 2.68 -28.27 -17.69
CA VAL A 441 1.45 -28.72 -18.36
C VAL A 441 1.56 -28.69 -19.89
N GLY A 442 2.75 -28.37 -20.41
CA GLY A 442 3.02 -28.44 -21.84
C GLY A 442 3.32 -29.87 -22.28
N VAL A 443 3.45 -30.04 -23.59
CA VAL A 443 3.98 -31.26 -24.19
C VAL A 443 5.44 -31.03 -24.54
N HIS A 444 6.27 -32.06 -24.45
CA HIS A 444 7.61 -31.99 -25.03
C HIS A 444 7.45 -31.96 -26.55
N LYS A 445 8.22 -31.09 -27.20
CA LYS A 445 8.24 -30.95 -28.65
C LYS A 445 9.64 -31.25 -29.14
N ASP A 446 9.73 -31.92 -30.28
CA ASP A 446 11.00 -32.09 -30.96
C ASP A 446 11.45 -30.74 -31.52
N TYR A 447 12.76 -30.52 -31.49
CA TYR A 447 13.37 -29.35 -32.10
C TYR A 447 13.53 -29.59 -33.59
N HIS A 448 13.04 -28.65 -34.40
CA HIS A 448 13.23 -28.63 -35.86
C HIS A 448 14.11 -27.45 -36.25
N GLU A 449 15.01 -27.67 -37.21
CA GLU A 449 15.86 -26.61 -37.75
C GLU A 449 15.03 -25.51 -38.40
N ILE A 450 15.55 -24.28 -38.49
CA ILE A 450 14.74 -23.15 -38.98
C ILE A 450 14.16 -23.37 -40.39
N SER A 451 14.85 -24.16 -41.22
CA SER A 451 14.41 -24.57 -42.55
C SER A 451 13.28 -25.61 -42.56
N GLU A 452 13.00 -26.23 -41.42
CA GLU A 452 12.07 -27.35 -41.24
C GLU A 452 10.85 -27.00 -40.36
N ARG A 453 10.75 -25.74 -39.90
CA ARG A 453 9.69 -25.25 -39.00
C ARG A 453 8.41 -24.82 -39.71
#